data_AF-A0A929IK54-F1
#
_entry.id   AF-A0A929IK54-F1
#
_cell.length_a   1.000
_cell.length_b   1.000
_cell.length_c   1.000
_cell.angle_alpha   90.00
_cell.angle_beta   90.00
_cell.angle_gamma   90.00
#
_symmetry.space_group_name_H-M   'P 1'
#
loop_
_entity.id
_entity.type
_entity.pdbx_description
1 polymer ?
#
loop_
_entity_poly.entity_id
_entity_poly.type
_entity_poly.pdbx_seq_one_letter_code
_entity_poly.pdbx_strand_id
1 'polypeptide(L)' 'MKDETLRIKANFDKRAVVRTSDTDWISSPSSGVDRIMLDRIGGEVARATSIVR' A
#
# COMPACT_ATOMS: atom_id res chain seq x y z
N MET A 1 8.34 -18.96 3.63
CA MET A 1 9.06 -17.72 3.98
C MET A 1 9.34 -16.91 2.72
N LYS A 2 8.33 -16.29 2.10
CA LYS A 2 8.49 -15.42 0.91
C LYS A 2 7.80 -14.05 1.08
N ASP A 3 7.21 -13.80 2.25
CA ASP A 3 6.35 -12.63 2.50
C ASP A 3 7.06 -11.47 3.22
N GLU A 4 8.28 -11.64 3.73
CA GLU A 4 8.92 -10.61 4.58
C GLU A 4 9.39 -9.34 3.83
N THR A 5 9.42 -9.34 2.50
CA THR A 5 10.13 -8.30 1.73
C THR A 5 9.28 -7.18 1.16
N LEU A 6 7.96 -7.20 1.29
CA LEU A 6 7.14 -6.14 0.70
C LEU A 6 7.30 -4.82 1.46
N ARG A 7 7.87 -3.83 0.78
CA ARG A 7 8.12 -2.49 1.29
C ARG A 7 7.64 -1.45 0.29
N ILE A 8 6.71 -0.60 0.69
CA ILE A 8 6.20 0.52 -0.11
C ILE A 8 6.36 1.78 0.74
N LYS A 9 7.09 2.79 0.23
CA LYS A 9 7.32 4.09 0.90
C LYS A 9 7.62 3.93 2.41
N ALA A 10 8.43 2.92 2.74
CA ALA A 10 8.66 2.44 4.10
C ALA A 10 9.74 3.20 4.89
N ASN A 11 10.37 4.21 4.29
CA ASN A 11 11.28 5.11 4.99
C ASN A 11 10.47 6.33 5.46
N PHE A 12 10.11 6.35 6.74
CA PHE A 12 9.25 7.40 7.32
C PHE A 12 9.99 8.71 7.61
N ASP A 13 11.32 8.72 7.54
CA ASP A 13 12.12 9.96 7.60
C ASP A 13 12.11 10.70 6.26
N LYS A 14 11.61 10.05 5.19
CA LYS A 14 11.47 10.64 3.86
C LYS A 14 10.03 11.01 3.58
N ARG A 15 9.82 12.22 3.08
CA ARG A 15 8.52 12.64 2.55
C ARG A 15 8.16 11.79 1.32
N ALA A 16 6.99 11.18 1.33
CA ALA A 16 6.39 10.52 0.17
C ALA A 16 5.08 11.21 -0.21
N VAL A 17 4.83 11.31 -1.52
CA VAL A 17 3.58 11.86 -2.07
C VAL A 17 2.98 10.84 -3.04
N VAL A 18 1.66 10.71 -3.03
CA VAL A 18 0.88 9.93 -4.01
C VAL A 18 -0.18 10.87 -4.57
N ARG A 19 -0.21 11.04 -5.90
CA ARG A 19 -1.26 11.78 -6.59
C ARG A 19 -2.27 10.76 -7.08
N THR A 20 -3.48 10.79 -6.54
CA THR A 20 -4.52 9.80 -6.84
C THR A 20 -4.99 9.85 -8.29
N SER A 21 -4.90 11.01 -8.95
CA SER A 21 -5.19 11.16 -10.38
C SER A 21 -4.24 10.38 -11.30
N ASP A 22 -3.01 10.14 -10.83
CA ASP A 22 -1.91 9.59 -11.62
C ASP A 22 -1.57 8.15 -11.17
N THR A 23 -2.37 7.59 -10.27
CA THR A 23 -2.12 6.28 -9.65
C THR A 23 -3.29 5.36 -9.90
N ASP A 24 -3.00 4.16 -10.38
CA ASP A 24 -4.02 3.16 -10.65
C ASP A 24 -4.63 2.63 -9.35
N TRP A 25 -5.96 2.53 -9.37
CA TRP A 25 -6.71 1.77 -8.39
C TRP A 25 -6.52 0.28 -8.66
N ILE A 26 -6.13 -0.47 -7.63
CA ILE A 26 -5.98 -1.91 -7.72
C ILE A 26 -7.00 -2.58 -6.81
N SER A 27 -7.49 -3.75 -7.21
CA SER A 27 -8.44 -4.50 -6.37
C SER A 27 -7.82 -4.89 -5.03
N SER A 28 -8.60 -4.73 -3.97
CA SER A 28 -8.24 -5.20 -2.63
C SER A 28 -8.71 -6.66 -2.41
N PRO A 29 -8.21 -7.35 -1.37
CA PRO A 29 -8.74 -8.64 -0.96
C PRO A 29 -10.20 -8.60 -0.52
N SER A 30 -10.70 -7.43 -0.11
CA SER A 30 -12.11 -7.22 0.21
C SER A 30 -12.89 -7.03 -1.09
N SER A 31 -13.88 -7.90 -1.31
CA SER A 31 -14.70 -7.90 -2.53
C SER A 31 -15.35 -6.52 -2.76
N GLY A 32 -15.26 -6.03 -4.00
CA GLY A 32 -15.84 -4.76 -4.42
C GLY A 32 -15.11 -3.51 -3.94
N VAL A 33 -13.98 -3.66 -3.24
CA VAL A 33 -13.17 -2.52 -2.76
C VAL A 33 -11.89 -2.42 -3.58
N ASP A 34 -11.66 -1.25 -4.15
CA ASP A 34 -10.39 -0.88 -4.78
C ASP A 34 -9.53 -0.09 -3.80
N ARG A 35 -8.21 -0.09 -4.02
CA ARG A 35 -7.28 0.66 -3.19
C ARG A 35 -6.10 1.26 -3.96
N ILE A 36 -5.53 2.30 -3.36
CA ILE A 36 -4.19 2.81 -3.67
C ILE A 36 -3.34 2.67 -2.41
N MET A 37 -2.22 1.94 -2.49
CA MET A 37 -1.30 1.71 -1.37
C MET A 37 -0.47 2.97 -1.09
N LEU A 38 -0.48 3.46 0.15
CA LEU A 38 0.29 4.64 0.57
C LEU A 38 1.61 4.24 1.22
N ASP A 39 1.58 3.28 2.14
CA ASP A 39 2.78 2.67 2.71
C ASP A 39 2.55 1.18 3.01
N ARG A 40 3.65 0.42 3.09
CA ARG A 40 3.63 -0.96 3.57
C ARG A 40 4.98 -1.41 4.11
N ILE A 41 4.94 -2.16 5.20
CA ILE A 41 6.08 -2.90 5.75
C ILE A 41 5.59 -4.29 6.14
N GLY A 42 6.10 -5.31 5.44
CA GLY A 42 5.82 -6.73 5.72
C GLY A 42 4.85 -7.37 4.73
N GLY A 43 4.67 -8.68 4.87
CA GLY A 43 3.77 -9.52 4.08
C GLY A 43 2.48 -9.82 4.82
N GLU A 44 2.23 -11.09 5.15
CA GLU A 44 1.02 -11.53 5.85
C GLU A 44 0.72 -10.70 7.11
N VAL A 45 1.71 -10.54 8.00
CA VAL A 45 1.65 -9.61 9.13
C VAL A 45 2.39 -8.33 8.75
N ALA A 46 1.66 -7.23 8.63
CA ALA A 46 2.21 -5.98 8.11
C ALA A 46 1.55 -4.73 8.72
N ARG A 47 2.32 -3.63 8.73
CA ARG A 47 1.75 -2.28 8.72
C ARG A 47 1.48 -1.91 7.29
N ALA A 48 0.27 -1.42 6.99
CA ALA A 48 -0.06 -0.88 5.68
C ALA A 48 -1.15 0.18 5.81
N THR A 49 -1.06 1.21 4.98
CA THR A 49 -2.12 2.21 4.82
C THR A 49 -2.51 2.33 3.35
N SER A 50 -3.78 2.64 3.10
CA SER A 50 -4.33 2.76 1.74
C SER A 50 -5.48 3.75 1.71
N ILE A 51 -5.69 4.37 0.54
CA ILE A 51 -6.96 5.01 0.19
C ILE A 51 -7.85 3.94 -0.44
N VAL A 52 -9.13 3.87 -0.06
CA VAL A 52 -10.09 2.90 -0.58
C VAL A 52 -11.29 3.57 -1.22
N ARG A 53 -11.92 2.89 -2.17
CA ARG A 53 -13.22 3.24 -2.75
C ARG A 53 -14.05 1.98 -3.02
#